data_AF-A0A4Q2ST62-F1
#
_entry.id   AF-A0A4Q2ST62-F1
#
_cell.length_a   1.000
_cell.length_b   1.000
_cell.length_c   1.000
_cell.angle_alpha   90.00
_cell.angle_beta   90.00
_cell.angle_gamma   90.00
#
_symmetry.space_group_name_H-M   'P 1'
#
loop_
_entity.id
_entity.type
_entity.pdbx_description
1 polymer ?
#
loop_
_entity_poly.entity_id
_entity_poly.type
_entity_poly.pdbx_seq_one_letter_code
_entity_poly.pdbx_strand_id
1 'polypeptide(L)'
;MDKDQHRPVLTGLIALVGVAVVIGLLGGLAVMVGVKATGLDGTSTATDESATPSSFNLPKPTDTSSLVPEPSDEVEPGTGEETSEAPAEAISLSATQQSVSPMQQIDLTGTYPAGEGAVLQVQRLEGGAWSNFPVTMSVSGGTFATYVQTGNLGPNQFRVVDTDSQVMSNEVTVTVG
;
A
#
# COMPACT_ATOMS: atom_id res chain seq x y z
N MET A 1 34.98 -39.81 39.50
CA MET A 1 34.25 -40.26 38.30
C MET A 1 32.81 -39.82 38.43
N ASP A 2 32.45 -39.00 37.47
CA ASP A 2 31.36 -38.05 37.46
C ASP A 2 30.00 -38.70 37.19
N LYS A 3 28.96 -38.10 37.76
CA LYS A 3 27.58 -38.50 37.52
C LYS A 3 27.07 -37.70 36.32
N ASP A 4 27.12 -38.31 35.14
CA ASP A 4 26.46 -37.79 33.94
C ASP A 4 24.94 -37.97 34.08
N GLN A 5 24.31 -37.07 34.83
CA GLN A 5 22.86 -36.94 34.85
C GLN A 5 22.43 -36.21 33.59
N HIS A 6 21.97 -36.98 32.59
CA HIS A 6 21.28 -36.46 31.41
C HIS A 6 20.06 -35.63 31.82
N ARG A 7 20.25 -34.32 31.92
CA ARG A 7 19.21 -33.31 32.17
C ARG A 7 19.00 -32.55 30.85
N PRO A 8 18.27 -33.12 29.87
CA PRO A 8 18.13 -32.53 28.54
C PRO A 8 17.56 -31.10 28.59
N VAL A 9 16.66 -30.83 29.54
CA VAL A 9 16.12 -29.48 29.79
C VAL A 9 17.16 -28.51 30.34
N LEU A 10 18.09 -28.95 31.19
CA LEU A 10 19.13 -28.11 31.76
C LEU A 10 20.19 -27.76 30.70
N THR A 11 20.58 -28.74 29.89
CA THR A 11 21.50 -28.53 28.76
C THR A 11 20.87 -27.58 27.74
N GLY A 12 19.57 -27.73 27.45
CA GLY A 12 18.83 -26.81 26.58
C GLY A 12 18.79 -25.38 27.12
N LEU A 13 18.54 -25.20 28.42
CA LEU A 13 18.55 -23.88 29.06
C LEU A 13 19.94 -23.22 29.01
N ILE A 14 21.00 -23.98 29.31
CA ILE A 14 22.38 -23.48 29.24
C ILE A 14 22.74 -23.07 27.82
N ALA A 15 22.36 -23.87 26.82
CA ALA A 15 22.57 -23.55 25.41
C ALA A 15 21.83 -22.28 25.00
N LEU A 16 20.56 -22.11 25.42
CA LEU A 16 19.75 -20.93 25.11
C LEU A 16 20.35 -19.66 25.73
N VAL A 17 20.79 -19.72 26.99
CA VAL A 17 21.48 -18.59 27.64
C VAL A 17 22.79 -18.25 26.93
N GLY A 18 23.58 -19.25 26.54
CA GLY A 18 24.81 -19.05 25.79
C GLY A 18 24.58 -18.32 24.47
N VAL A 19 23.57 -18.74 23.70
CA VAL A 19 23.20 -18.08 22.43
C VAL A 19 22.75 -16.64 22.66
N ALA A 20 21.91 -16.39 23.67
CA ALA A 20 21.43 -15.04 23.99
C ALA A 20 22.57 -14.07 24.34
N VAL A 21 23.59 -14.53 25.08
CA VAL A 21 24.77 -13.73 25.43
C VAL A 21 25.59 -13.37 24.19
N VAL A 22 25.79 -14.32 23.27
CA VAL A 22 26.56 -14.08 22.03
C VAL A 22 25.84 -13.07 21.13
N ILE A 23 24.53 -13.25 20.92
CA ILE A 23 23.73 -12.33 20.10
C ILE A 23 23.66 -10.95 20.76
N GLY A 24 23.46 -10.89 22.08
CA GLY A 24 23.43 -9.64 22.83
C GLY A 24 24.74 -8.86 22.75
N LEU A 25 25.89 -9.54 22.85
CA LEU A 25 27.21 -8.90 22.69
C LEU A 25 27.44 -8.38 21.27
N LEU A 26 27.10 -9.16 20.25
CA LEU A 26 27.26 -8.73 18.85
C LEU A 26 26.32 -7.56 18.49
N GLY A 27 25.05 -7.63 18.90
CA GLY A 27 24.08 -6.56 18.68
C GLY A 27 24.40 -5.29 19.46
N GLY A 28 24.79 -5.41 20.73
CA GLY A 28 25.13 -4.26 21.57
C GLY A 28 26.35 -3.48 21.06
N LEU A 29 27.35 -4.17 20.52
CA LEU A 29 28.55 -3.52 19.98
C LEU A 29 28.25 -2.74 18.68
N ALA A 30 27.31 -3.21 17.86
CA ALA A 30 26.90 -2.54 16.64
C ALA A 30 26.16 -1.20 16.92
N VAL A 31 25.30 -1.15 17.93
CA VAL A 31 24.56 0.07 18.30
C VAL A 31 25.52 1.16 18.78
N MET A 32 26.54 0.81 19.57
CA MET A 32 27.47 1.80 20.14
C MET A 32 28.31 2.54 19.08
N VAL A 33 28.59 1.90 17.94
CA VAL A 33 29.31 2.52 16.81
C VAL A 33 28.38 3.43 15.98
N GLY A 34 27.10 3.08 15.85
CA GLY A 34 26.14 3.86 15.05
C GLY A 34 25.85 5.28 15.58
N VAL A 35 25.82 5.47 16.90
CA VAL A 35 25.44 6.75 17.53
C VAL A 35 26.47 7.86 17.28
N LYS A 36 27.74 7.53 16.98
CA LYS A 36 28.79 8.52 16.69
C LYS A 36 28.77 9.03 15.24
N ALA A 37 28.12 8.31 14.33
CA ALA A 37 28.08 8.66 12.91
C ALA A 37 26.89 9.54 12.52
N THR A 38 25.83 9.58 13.34
CA THR A 38 24.59 10.30 13.01
C THR A 38 24.61 11.79 13.37
N GLY A 39 25.74 12.33 13.87
CA GLY A 39 25.96 13.78 13.95
C GLY A 39 24.84 14.54 14.67
N LEU A 40 24.38 14.03 15.81
CA LEU A 40 23.32 14.65 16.60
C LEU A 40 23.87 15.77 17.51
N ASP A 41 24.47 16.79 16.90
CA ASP A 41 24.79 18.08 17.52
C ASP A 41 24.23 19.18 16.60
N GLY A 42 22.89 19.19 16.51
CA GLY A 42 22.13 20.10 15.66
C GLY A 42 21.24 21.00 16.51
N THR A 43 21.83 21.93 17.25
CA THR A 43 21.09 23.10 17.75
C THR A 43 20.81 24.07 16.60
N SER A 44 19.94 23.66 15.68
CA SER A 44 19.43 24.55 14.64
C SER A 44 18.39 25.46 15.28
N THR A 45 18.85 26.59 15.81
CA THR A 45 18.00 27.74 16.14
C THR A 45 17.33 28.19 14.84
N ALA A 46 16.03 27.95 14.73
CA ALA A 46 15.22 28.48 13.65
C ALA A 46 15.24 30.01 13.73
N THR A 47 15.80 30.64 12.69
CA THR A 47 15.69 32.08 12.47
C THR A 47 14.39 32.28 11.72
N ASP A 48 13.38 32.85 12.38
CA ASP A 48 12.14 33.30 11.75
C ASP A 48 12.45 34.47 10.80
N GLU A 49 12.63 34.17 9.51
CA GLU A 49 12.55 35.20 8.47
C GLU A 49 11.09 35.57 8.26
N SER A 50 10.79 36.84 8.53
CA SER A 50 9.48 37.45 8.34
C SER A 50 9.07 37.37 6.87
N ALA A 51 8.10 36.51 6.56
CA ALA A 51 7.51 36.42 5.23
C ALA A 51 6.74 37.70 4.90
N THR A 52 7.12 38.36 3.81
CA THR A 52 6.32 39.40 3.18
C THR A 52 4.99 38.81 2.67
N PRO A 53 3.85 39.51 2.81
CA PRO A 53 2.59 38.98 2.31
C PRO A 53 2.62 38.96 0.78
N SER A 54 2.80 37.77 0.21
CA SER A 54 2.63 37.53 -1.22
C SER A 54 1.15 37.71 -1.56
N SER A 55 0.83 38.72 -2.37
CA SER A 55 -0.53 38.95 -2.86
C SER A 55 -0.88 37.85 -3.87
N PHE A 56 -1.65 36.88 -3.40
CA PHE A 56 -2.20 35.81 -4.21
C PHE A 56 -3.31 36.37 -5.12
N ASN A 57 -3.01 36.55 -6.40
CA ASN A 57 -4.00 36.94 -7.41
C ASN A 57 -4.74 35.70 -7.89
N LEU A 58 -5.97 35.51 -7.41
CA LEU A 58 -6.83 34.42 -7.84
C LEU A 58 -7.58 34.84 -9.12
N PRO A 59 -7.42 34.14 -10.26
CA PRO A 59 -8.19 34.44 -11.46
C PRO A 59 -9.68 34.22 -11.20
N LYS A 60 -10.52 35.08 -11.78
CA LYS A 60 -11.97 35.00 -11.59
C LYS A 60 -12.51 33.81 -12.41
N PRO A 61 -13.22 32.85 -11.79
CA PRO A 61 -13.88 31.78 -12.55
C PRO A 61 -14.87 32.38 -13.56
N THR A 62 -14.87 31.82 -14.76
CA THR A 62 -15.86 32.11 -15.81
C THR A 62 -16.90 31.00 -15.78
N ASP A 63 -18.19 31.37 -15.88
CA ASP A 63 -19.29 30.41 -15.92
C ASP A 63 -19.14 29.46 -17.12
N THR A 64 -19.19 28.16 -16.85
CA THR A 64 -19.29 27.16 -17.91
C THR A 64 -20.70 27.18 -18.46
N SER A 65 -20.88 27.73 -19.66
CA SER A 65 -22.13 27.65 -20.40
C SER A 65 -22.41 26.17 -20.71
N SER A 66 -23.45 25.64 -20.09
CA SER A 66 -23.93 24.27 -20.28
C SER A 66 -24.58 24.15 -21.66
N LEU A 67 -23.79 23.82 -22.68
CA LEU A 67 -24.32 23.36 -23.97
C LEU A 67 -24.66 21.88 -23.84
N VAL A 68 -25.93 21.61 -23.55
CA VAL A 68 -26.54 20.29 -23.67
C VAL A 68 -26.62 19.95 -25.17
N PRO A 69 -25.95 18.90 -25.68
CA PRO A 69 -26.24 18.38 -27.00
C PRO A 69 -27.47 17.45 -26.91
N GLU A 70 -28.49 17.72 -27.73
CA GLU A 70 -29.60 16.80 -27.98
C GLU A 70 -29.08 15.45 -28.53
N PRO A 71 -29.67 14.31 -28.12
CA PRO A 71 -29.32 13.00 -28.65
C PRO A 71 -29.90 12.86 -30.06
N SER A 72 -29.09 12.39 -31.01
CA SER A 72 -29.58 11.81 -32.26
C SER A 72 -29.21 10.33 -32.25
N ASP A 73 -30.25 9.51 -32.23
CA ASP A 73 -30.24 8.06 -32.19
C ASP A 73 -29.62 7.39 -33.43
N GLU A 74 -29.19 6.15 -33.18
CA GLU A 74 -29.24 4.99 -34.07
C GLU A 74 -28.11 4.79 -35.10
N VAL A 75 -27.17 3.88 -34.79
CA VAL A 75 -27.07 2.59 -35.52
C VAL A 75 -26.33 1.51 -34.71
N GLU A 76 -27.14 0.52 -34.34
CA GLU A 76 -26.91 -0.93 -34.21
C GLU A 76 -26.04 -1.55 -33.10
N PRO A 77 -26.57 -2.63 -32.46
CA PRO A 77 -25.95 -3.29 -31.33
C PRO A 77 -24.87 -4.25 -31.81
N GLY A 78 -23.61 -3.94 -31.48
CA GLY A 78 -22.61 -4.98 -31.35
C GLY A 78 -22.95 -5.81 -30.13
N THR A 79 -23.61 -6.95 -30.33
CA THR A 79 -23.70 -8.05 -29.37
C THR A 79 -22.29 -8.43 -28.92
N GLY A 80 -21.88 -7.86 -27.81
CA GLY A 80 -20.75 -8.26 -26.99
C GLY A 80 -21.24 -8.34 -25.56
N GLU A 81 -22.14 -9.29 -25.31
CA GLU A 81 -22.37 -9.79 -23.96
C GLU A 81 -21.07 -10.43 -23.48
N GLU A 82 -20.22 -9.64 -22.82
CA GLU A 82 -19.38 -10.16 -21.74
C GLU A 82 -19.75 -9.41 -20.46
N THR A 83 -21.02 -9.51 -20.07
CA THR A 83 -21.31 -9.61 -18.63
C THR A 83 -20.74 -10.95 -18.20
N SER A 84 -19.43 -10.98 -17.94
CA SER A 84 -18.89 -11.94 -17.00
C SER A 84 -19.57 -11.59 -15.68
N GLU A 85 -20.63 -12.33 -15.35
CA GLU A 85 -21.18 -12.36 -14.00
C GLU A 85 -20.08 -12.99 -13.14
N ALA A 86 -19.09 -12.17 -12.79
CA ALA A 86 -18.13 -12.48 -11.76
C ALA A 86 -18.95 -12.81 -10.50
N PRO A 87 -18.57 -13.86 -9.75
CA PRO A 87 -19.21 -14.13 -8.47
C PRO A 87 -19.26 -12.83 -7.67
N ALA A 88 -20.35 -12.57 -6.94
CA ALA A 88 -20.43 -11.38 -6.09
C ALA A 88 -19.29 -11.45 -5.06
N GLU A 89 -18.17 -10.83 -5.40
CA GLU A 89 -17.00 -10.81 -4.54
C GLU A 89 -17.35 -9.98 -3.31
N ALA A 90 -16.91 -10.48 -2.16
CA ALA A 90 -17.19 -9.80 -0.91
C ALA A 90 -16.45 -8.45 -0.80
N ILE A 91 -15.38 -8.27 -1.58
CA ILE A 91 -14.60 -7.03 -1.69
C ILE A 91 -14.67 -6.57 -3.13
N SER A 92 -15.06 -5.31 -3.36
CA SER A 92 -14.95 -4.67 -4.67
C SER A 92 -13.77 -3.71 -4.70
N LEU A 93 -13.07 -3.64 -5.82
CA LEU A 93 -11.94 -2.75 -6.06
C LEU A 93 -12.12 -2.00 -7.38
N SER A 94 -11.74 -0.73 -7.39
CA SER A 94 -11.73 0.13 -8.56
C SER A 94 -10.47 0.98 -8.56
N ALA A 95 -9.96 1.25 -9.76
CA ALA A 95 -8.91 2.24 -9.97
C ALA A 95 -9.51 3.47 -10.65
N THR A 96 -9.20 4.66 -10.14
CA THR A 96 -9.74 5.90 -10.71
C THR A 96 -9.10 6.23 -12.05
N GLN A 97 -7.83 5.86 -12.25
CA GLN A 97 -7.09 6.10 -13.48
C GLN A 97 -6.93 4.81 -14.28
N GLN A 98 -7.15 4.87 -15.59
CA GLN A 98 -6.88 3.75 -16.52
C GLN A 98 -5.42 3.76 -17.04
N SER A 99 -4.79 4.95 -17.06
CA SER A 99 -3.40 5.12 -17.45
C SER A 99 -2.75 6.25 -16.65
N VAL A 100 -1.46 6.10 -16.31
CA VAL A 100 -0.67 7.08 -15.57
C VAL A 100 0.78 7.14 -16.06
N SER A 101 1.47 8.25 -15.81
CA SER A 101 2.93 8.33 -16.03
C SER A 101 3.70 7.47 -15.02
N PRO A 102 4.95 7.07 -15.31
CA PRO A 102 5.78 6.37 -14.33
C PRO A 102 5.89 7.15 -13.01
N MET A 103 5.77 6.45 -11.88
CA MET A 103 5.78 7.04 -10.52
C MET A 103 4.60 7.97 -10.20
N GLN A 104 3.65 8.16 -11.12
CA GLN A 104 2.42 8.87 -10.83
C GLN A 104 1.53 8.02 -9.91
N GLN A 105 0.75 8.71 -9.08
CA GLN A 105 -0.21 8.09 -8.17
C GLN A 105 -1.33 7.38 -8.92
N ILE A 106 -1.66 6.17 -8.48
CA ILE A 106 -2.83 5.39 -8.89
C ILE A 106 -3.74 5.26 -7.67
N ASP A 107 -4.91 5.87 -7.72
CA ASP A 107 -5.89 5.84 -6.64
C ASP A 107 -6.75 4.58 -6.74
N LEU A 108 -6.76 3.83 -5.63
CA LEU A 108 -7.52 2.60 -5.47
C LEU A 108 -8.61 2.82 -4.44
N THR A 109 -9.84 2.51 -4.80
CA THR A 109 -11.02 2.63 -3.92
C THR A 109 -11.86 1.36 -3.99
N GLY A 110 -12.66 1.12 -2.97
CA GLY A 110 -13.49 -0.07 -2.96
C GLY A 110 -14.42 -0.18 -1.77
N THR A 111 -15.19 -1.26 -1.76
CA THR A 111 -16.14 -1.58 -0.69
C THR A 111 -15.85 -2.96 -0.11
N TYR A 112 -16.04 -3.09 1.19
CA TYR A 112 -16.04 -4.37 1.90
C TYR A 112 -17.06 -4.32 3.05
N PRO A 113 -18.37 -4.51 2.77
CA PRO A 113 -19.43 -4.29 3.75
C PRO A 113 -19.33 -5.16 5.00
N ALA A 114 -18.79 -6.38 4.88
CA ALA A 114 -18.63 -7.32 5.98
C ALA A 114 -17.26 -7.20 6.70
N GLY A 115 -16.37 -6.33 6.23
CA GLY A 115 -14.98 -6.27 6.66
C GLY A 115 -14.64 -5.09 7.54
N GLU A 116 -15.57 -4.58 8.35
CA GLU A 116 -15.29 -3.41 9.21
C GLU A 116 -14.06 -3.65 10.11
N GLY A 117 -13.10 -2.73 10.05
CA GLY A 117 -11.83 -2.83 10.78
C GLY A 117 -10.82 -3.84 10.20
N ALA A 118 -11.16 -4.56 9.11
CA ALA A 118 -10.23 -5.46 8.44
C ALA A 118 -9.03 -4.68 7.87
N VAL A 119 -7.87 -5.34 7.88
CA VAL A 119 -6.67 -4.83 7.22
C VAL A 119 -6.55 -5.51 5.86
N LEU A 120 -6.52 -4.68 4.82
CA LEU A 120 -6.37 -5.11 3.44
C LEU A 120 -4.93 -4.88 2.97
N GLN A 121 -4.40 -5.86 2.26
CA GLN A 121 -3.09 -5.86 1.64
C GLN A 121 -3.24 -5.70 0.13
N VAL A 122 -2.61 -4.68 -0.44
CA VAL A 122 -2.56 -4.55 -1.91
C VAL A 122 -1.61 -5.61 -2.46
N GLN A 123 -2.01 -6.28 -3.53
CA GLN A 123 -1.17 -7.20 -4.29
C GLN A 123 -1.06 -6.75 -5.74
N ARG A 124 0.08 -7.04 -6.36
CA ARG A 124 0.32 -6.85 -7.79
C ARG A 124 0.61 -8.19 -8.45
N LEU A 125 0.12 -8.39 -9.66
CA LEU A 125 0.49 -9.56 -10.46
C LEU A 125 1.89 -9.36 -11.06
N GLU A 126 2.81 -10.25 -10.72
CA GLU A 126 4.21 -10.24 -11.16
C GLU A 126 4.60 -11.63 -11.64
N GLY A 127 5.05 -11.75 -12.89
CA GLY A 127 5.48 -13.03 -13.44
C GLY A 127 4.41 -14.13 -13.40
N GLY A 128 3.13 -13.77 -13.44
CA GLY A 128 1.99 -14.69 -13.35
C GLY A 128 1.62 -15.12 -11.91
N ALA A 129 2.27 -14.55 -10.89
CA ALA A 129 1.95 -14.79 -9.50
C ALA A 129 1.58 -13.49 -8.78
N TRP A 130 0.67 -13.56 -7.82
CA TRP A 130 0.32 -12.42 -6.98
C TRP A 130 1.39 -12.21 -5.90
N SER A 131 1.92 -11.00 -5.85
CA SER A 131 2.96 -10.57 -4.92
C SER A 131 2.45 -9.41 -4.06
N ASN A 132 2.89 -9.34 -2.80
CA ASN A 132 2.49 -8.25 -1.92
C ASN A 132 3.14 -6.94 -2.38
N PHE A 133 2.29 -5.96 -2.68
CA PHE A 133 2.72 -4.59 -2.90
C PHE A 133 2.82 -3.89 -1.53
N PRO A 134 3.83 -3.08 -1.22
CA PRO A 134 4.07 -2.59 0.15
C PRO A 134 3.09 -1.46 0.58
N VAL A 135 1.78 -1.70 0.45
CA VAL A 135 0.69 -0.81 0.81
C VAL A 135 -0.42 -1.62 1.48
N THR A 136 -0.85 -1.16 2.65
CA THR A 136 -1.98 -1.71 3.40
C THR A 136 -2.96 -0.61 3.76
N MET A 137 -4.22 -0.96 3.96
CA MET A 137 -5.25 -0.01 4.41
C MET A 137 -6.28 -0.72 5.29
N SER A 138 -6.93 0.03 6.16
CA SER A 138 -8.06 -0.45 6.97
C SER A 138 -9.39 -0.15 6.29
N VAL A 139 -10.36 -1.03 6.46
CA VAL A 139 -11.76 -0.76 6.07
C VAL A 139 -12.45 0.04 7.16
N SER A 140 -13.17 1.08 6.76
CA SER A 140 -13.98 1.92 7.65
C SER A 140 -15.32 2.25 6.99
N GLY A 141 -16.41 2.05 7.72
CA GLY A 141 -17.77 2.26 7.18
C GLY A 141 -18.06 1.35 5.98
N GLY A 142 -17.49 0.16 5.94
CA GLY A 142 -17.60 -0.77 4.80
C GLY A 142 -16.93 -0.31 3.51
N THR A 143 -16.06 0.71 3.56
CA THR A 143 -15.32 1.23 2.40
C THR A 143 -13.83 1.35 2.70
N PHE A 144 -13.02 1.43 1.65
CA PHE A 144 -11.59 1.70 1.77
C PHE A 144 -11.09 2.53 0.59
N ALA A 145 -9.99 3.25 0.83
CA ALA A 145 -9.28 4.00 -0.19
C ALA A 145 -7.78 3.98 0.13
N THR A 146 -6.96 3.92 -0.91
CA THR A 146 -5.50 3.99 -0.81
C THR A 146 -4.93 4.44 -2.15
N TYR A 147 -3.61 4.52 -2.24
CA TYR A 147 -2.92 4.76 -3.50
C TYR A 147 -1.67 3.90 -3.63
N VAL A 148 -1.26 3.67 -4.87
CA VAL A 148 0.02 3.03 -5.20
C VAL A 148 0.80 3.90 -6.18
N GLN A 149 2.13 3.73 -6.19
CA GLN A 149 3.02 4.36 -7.16
C GLN A 149 3.98 3.29 -7.67
N THR A 150 4.14 3.20 -8.98
CA THR A 150 5.02 2.19 -9.59
C THR A 150 5.74 2.77 -10.80
N GLY A 151 7.01 2.39 -10.96
CA GLY A 151 7.79 2.65 -12.16
C GLY A 151 7.72 1.51 -13.19
N ASN A 152 7.04 0.41 -12.88
CA ASN A 152 6.90 -0.70 -13.81
C ASN A 152 6.01 -0.30 -14.98
N LEU A 153 6.60 -0.20 -16.16
CA LEU A 153 5.92 0.19 -17.39
C LEU A 153 4.96 -0.90 -17.89
N GLY A 154 3.97 -0.50 -18.68
CA GLY A 154 2.96 -1.37 -19.27
C GLY A 154 1.78 -1.64 -18.34
N PRO A 155 1.00 -2.71 -18.61
CA PRO A 155 -0.15 -3.07 -17.80
C PRO A 155 0.28 -3.57 -16.42
N ASN A 156 -0.22 -2.93 -15.37
CA ASN A 156 -0.06 -3.35 -13.99
C ASN A 156 -1.42 -3.81 -13.46
N GLN A 157 -1.50 -5.06 -13.01
CA GLN A 157 -2.72 -5.62 -12.43
C GLN A 157 -2.62 -5.62 -10.91
N PHE A 158 -3.64 -5.08 -10.25
CA PHE A 158 -3.74 -4.98 -8.80
C PHE A 158 -4.98 -5.70 -8.29
N ARG A 159 -4.90 -6.18 -7.06
CA ARG A 159 -6.05 -6.63 -6.26
C ARG A 159 -5.80 -6.32 -4.80
N VAL A 160 -6.80 -6.51 -3.95
CA VAL A 160 -6.64 -6.43 -2.50
C VAL A 160 -7.05 -7.75 -1.86
N VAL A 161 -6.41 -8.08 -0.73
CA VAL A 161 -6.72 -9.27 0.06
C VAL A 161 -6.84 -8.90 1.54
N ASP A 162 -7.85 -9.42 2.22
CA ASP A 162 -7.95 -9.34 3.67
C ASP A 162 -6.84 -10.22 4.31
N THR A 163 -6.01 -9.62 5.16
CA THR A 163 -4.87 -10.30 5.76
C THR A 163 -5.28 -11.45 6.69
N ASP A 164 -6.47 -11.39 7.28
CA ASP A 164 -6.95 -12.39 8.22
C ASP A 164 -7.80 -13.45 7.51
N SER A 165 -8.82 -13.03 6.75
CA SER A 165 -9.78 -13.94 6.14
C SER A 165 -9.34 -14.49 4.78
N GLN A 166 -8.33 -13.88 4.16
CA GLN A 166 -7.84 -14.20 2.81
C GLN A 166 -8.90 -14.02 1.70
N VAL A 167 -9.97 -13.28 1.99
CA VAL A 167 -10.95 -12.86 0.99
C VAL A 167 -10.29 -11.88 0.02
N MET A 168 -10.51 -12.06 -1.28
CA MET A 168 -9.90 -11.29 -2.35
C MET A 168 -10.93 -10.43 -3.07
N SER A 169 -10.48 -9.30 -3.63
CA SER A 169 -11.25 -8.50 -4.58
C SER A 169 -11.04 -8.94 -6.02
N ASN A 170 -11.80 -8.28 -6.91
CA ASN A 170 -11.57 -8.30 -8.34
C ASN A 170 -10.21 -7.69 -8.64
N GLU A 171 -9.77 -7.95 -9.86
CA GLU A 171 -8.54 -7.45 -10.42
C GLU A 171 -8.82 -6.13 -11.15
N VAL A 172 -7.92 -5.16 -11.03
CA VAL A 172 -7.96 -3.91 -11.77
C VAL A 172 -6.66 -3.74 -12.54
N THR A 173 -6.75 -3.32 -13.80
CA THR A 173 -5.58 -3.09 -14.66
C THR A 173 -5.39 -1.59 -14.89
N VAL A 174 -4.17 -1.10 -14.64
CA VAL A 174 -3.77 0.27 -14.94
C VAL A 174 -2.51 0.26 -15.79
N THR A 175 -2.50 1.03 -16.88
CA THR A 175 -1.32 1.15 -17.76
C THR A 175 -0.38 2.22 -17.24
N VAL A 176 0.91 1.94 -17.21
CA VAL A 176 1.96 2.89 -16.82
C VAL A 176 2.88 3.14 -18.00
N GLY A 177 2.98 4.37 -18.49
CA GLY A 177 3.91 4.72 -19.58
C GLY A 177 3.39 5.76 -20.54
#